data_AF-A0AAV5WUP4-F1
#
_entry.id   AF-A0AAV5WUP4-F1
#
_cell.length_a   1.000
_cell.length_b   1.000
_cell.length_c   1.000
_cell.angle_alpha   90.00
_cell.angle_beta   90.00
_cell.angle_gamma   90.00
#
_symmetry.space_group_name_H-M   'P 1'
#
loop_
_entity.id
_entity.type
_entity.pdbx_description
1 polymer ?
#
loop_
_entity_poly.entity_id
_entity_poly.type
_entity_poly.pdbx_seq_one_letter_code
_entity_poly.pdbx_strand_id
1 'polypeptide(L)'
;FLLLLCVVTVIRCDILKNHLANLVDRSVSPCDDFYHHVCSQKVDPEEFLAKKFGRMFSEAAEKMQQNATRNNAITVDILRMREDTYVPEENNYSALSRERCKMDIDCYREDQEYFREFANEHNVSIEVPQTDISLNDTQEQIISNYISDTSKMIDAMIPKINFTILPLLEISTEDFHQILISRIHMIEFLESNSTYGDFHDIKEIAEIMKLKMIEKVNESKWLHTDDISEFINGKIGERIANIQIYQDFDHLDRNLTILRKMNRDFTEYYFSNKRKTGVHKLDTLLRLDHAIDNLITEENLFFILRIMAKFKNNAQYLLIFNSIQLFAPLLYRPAMSTNIFQEPYLMHWIIGHELFHSVFTNQSPILLDLYGHRSECIEKHYENTCSTFGMGYCWSGNITITEDGADVEALRVVYDSFVKSHSSEQMVETVDDMGTTFEQAFFYFVSSFYCGKDRDGKPSNKNKHSPDNIRVNGVMSLMPEFSRAFGCKANDPMYTEEKKCNVFGAHS
;
A
#
# COMPACT_ATOMS: atom_id res chain seq x y z
N PHE A 1 23.15 -5.26 8.80
CA PHE A 1 23.93 -6.42 8.33
C PHE A 1 24.12 -7.44 9.45
N LEU A 2 24.79 -7.13 10.58
CA LEU A 2 24.65 -7.95 11.81
C LEU A 2 23.21 -7.94 12.38
N LEU A 3 22.41 -6.89 12.11
CA LEU A 3 20.99 -6.84 12.45
C LEU A 3 20.07 -7.75 11.61
N LEU A 4 20.46 -8.18 10.40
CA LEU A 4 19.66 -9.16 9.63
C LEU A 4 19.87 -10.59 10.16
N LEU A 5 21.01 -10.85 10.81
CA LEU A 5 21.30 -12.10 11.53
C LEU A 5 20.58 -12.18 12.90
N CYS A 6 20.10 -11.05 13.44
CA CYS A 6 19.25 -11.02 14.64
C CYS A 6 17.77 -11.31 14.34
N VAL A 7 17.38 -11.37 13.08
CA VAL A 7 16.02 -11.75 12.65
C VAL A 7 15.76 -13.26 12.88
N VAL A 8 16.84 -14.05 13.04
CA VAL A 8 16.78 -15.53 13.20
C VAL A 8 17.35 -16.01 14.56
N THR A 9 17.97 -15.14 15.37
CA THR A 9 18.50 -15.53 16.68
C THR A 9 17.57 -15.11 17.83
N VAL A 10 16.65 -16.01 18.15
CA VAL A 10 16.27 -16.39 19.52
C VAL A 10 16.11 -15.23 20.53
N ILE A 11 15.23 -14.29 20.24
CA ILE A 11 14.39 -13.75 21.32
C ILE A 11 12.96 -13.94 20.83
N ARG A 12 12.36 -15.07 21.24
CA ARG A 12 10.90 -15.24 21.25
C ARG A 12 10.35 -14.25 22.28
N CYS A 13 10.38 -12.96 21.98
CA CYS A 13 9.59 -12.01 22.72
C CYS A 13 8.16 -12.28 22.25
N ASP A 14 7.33 -12.79 23.15
CA ASP A 14 5.92 -13.00 22.85
C ASP A 14 5.29 -11.62 22.65
N ILE A 15 5.11 -11.24 21.38
CA ILE A 15 4.78 -9.88 20.98
C ILE A 15 3.50 -9.41 21.64
N LEU A 16 2.50 -10.30 21.71
CA LEU A 16 1.24 -9.99 22.35
C LEU A 16 1.41 -9.76 23.86
N LYS A 17 2.23 -10.58 24.55
CA LYS A 17 2.53 -10.34 25.97
C LYS A 17 3.26 -9.02 26.18
N ASN A 18 4.25 -8.73 25.33
CA ASN A 18 4.96 -7.45 25.39
C ASN A 18 4.01 -6.27 25.15
N HIS A 19 3.10 -6.38 24.19
CA HIS A 19 2.10 -5.37 23.89
C HIS A 19 1.17 -5.12 25.08
N LEU A 20 0.59 -6.19 25.63
CA LEU A 20 -0.30 -6.14 26.80
C LEU A 20 0.36 -5.58 28.06
N ALA A 21 1.67 -5.79 28.22
CA ALA A 21 2.44 -5.30 29.35
C ALA A 21 2.82 -3.82 29.22
N ASN A 22 3.17 -3.37 28.01
CA ASN A 22 3.88 -2.11 27.81
C ASN A 22 3.16 -1.08 26.94
N LEU A 23 2.22 -1.50 26.09
CA LEU A 23 1.67 -0.66 25.01
C LEU A 23 0.16 -0.38 25.14
N VAL A 24 -0.53 -1.11 26.02
CA VAL A 24 -1.95 -0.89 26.36
C VAL A 24 -2.09 0.29 27.34
N ASP A 25 -3.02 1.21 27.06
CA ASP A 25 -3.42 2.26 28.01
C ASP A 25 -4.59 1.81 28.87
N ARG A 26 -4.28 1.25 30.05
CA ARG A 26 -5.28 0.78 31.01
C ARG A 26 -6.06 1.91 31.70
N SER A 27 -5.75 3.19 31.44
CA SER A 27 -6.56 4.31 31.90
C SER A 27 -7.77 4.60 31.00
N VAL A 28 -7.77 4.07 29.77
CA VAL A 28 -8.91 4.10 28.85
C VAL A 28 -9.67 2.79 29.00
N SER A 29 -11.00 2.84 29.14
CA SER A 29 -11.82 1.64 29.13
C SER A 29 -11.90 1.06 27.72
N PRO A 30 -11.76 -0.27 27.53
CA PRO A 30 -11.96 -0.90 26.22
C PRO A 30 -13.39 -0.73 25.70
N CYS A 31 -14.35 -0.41 26.57
CA CYS A 31 -15.74 -0.13 26.20
C CYS A 31 -15.98 1.34 25.82
N ASP A 32 -15.10 2.25 26.23
CA ASP A 32 -15.18 3.67 25.87
C ASP A 32 -14.46 3.96 24.56
N ASP A 33 -13.28 3.38 24.34
CA ASP A 33 -12.51 3.49 23.11
C ASP A 33 -11.47 2.35 23.05
N PHE A 34 -11.75 1.32 22.24
CA PHE A 34 -10.89 0.15 22.20
C PHE A 34 -9.55 0.42 21.53
N TYR A 35 -9.50 1.20 20.46
CA TYR A 35 -8.23 1.54 19.80
C TYR A 35 -7.29 2.25 20.77
N HIS A 36 -7.74 3.30 21.45
CA HIS A 36 -6.89 4.02 22.40
C HIS A 36 -6.54 3.21 23.64
N HIS A 37 -7.41 2.26 24.02
CA HIS A 37 -7.08 1.26 25.03
C HIS A 37 -5.93 0.35 24.58
N VAL A 38 -5.99 -0.22 23.37
CA VAL A 38 -4.96 -1.14 22.85
C VAL A 38 -3.68 -0.39 22.44
N CYS A 39 -3.80 0.84 21.95
CA CYS A 39 -2.74 1.61 21.30
C CYS A 39 -2.49 2.91 22.09
N SER A 40 -1.69 2.81 23.15
CA SER A 40 -1.43 3.95 24.02
C SER A 40 -0.86 5.16 23.28
N GLN A 41 -1.52 6.31 23.41
CA GLN A 41 -1.02 7.56 22.86
C GLN A 41 0.14 8.16 23.68
N LYS A 42 0.58 7.49 24.75
CA LYS A 42 1.72 7.91 25.59
C LYS A 42 3.03 7.20 25.24
N VAL A 43 2.99 6.09 24.49
CA VAL A 43 4.20 5.35 24.09
C VAL A 43 4.80 5.87 22.78
N ASP A 44 6.07 5.62 22.54
CA ASP A 44 6.71 5.92 21.25
C ASP A 44 6.06 5.07 20.13
N PRO A 45 5.57 5.66 19.03
CA PRO A 45 5.00 4.89 17.93
C PRO A 45 5.94 3.85 17.32
N GLU A 46 7.26 4.05 17.44
CA GLU A 46 8.27 3.12 16.94
C GLU A 46 8.33 1.79 17.73
N GLU A 47 7.67 1.72 18.90
CA GLU A 47 7.53 0.48 19.66
C GLU A 47 6.37 -0.39 19.18
N PHE A 48 5.41 0.16 18.41
CA PHE A 48 4.32 -0.63 17.86
C PHE A 48 4.81 -1.60 16.79
N LEU A 49 4.20 -2.79 16.79
CA LEU A 49 4.58 -3.92 15.95
C LEU A 49 4.80 -3.54 14.48
N ALA A 50 3.76 -3.04 13.81
CA ALA A 50 3.77 -2.68 12.39
C ALA A 50 4.82 -1.61 12.04
N LYS A 51 5.06 -0.65 12.93
CA LYS A 51 6.08 0.39 12.74
C LYS A 51 7.48 -0.17 12.89
N LYS A 52 7.73 -0.93 13.96
CA LYS A 52 9.03 -1.50 14.29
C LYS A 52 9.57 -2.39 13.18
N PHE A 53 8.79 -3.38 12.72
CA PHE A 53 9.28 -4.25 11.65
C PHE A 53 9.25 -3.55 10.29
N GLY A 54 8.24 -2.71 10.02
CA GLY A 54 8.19 -1.92 8.77
C GLY A 54 9.44 -1.07 8.59
N ARG A 55 9.89 -0.39 9.65
CA ARG A 55 11.14 0.39 9.67
C ARG A 55 12.36 -0.51 9.47
N MET A 56 12.47 -1.63 10.19
CA MET A 56 13.58 -2.57 10.01
C MET A 56 13.73 -3.03 8.55
N PHE A 57 12.62 -3.38 7.89
CA PHE A 57 12.64 -3.79 6.50
C PHE A 57 12.96 -2.62 5.56
N SER A 58 12.40 -1.44 5.80
CA SER A 58 12.67 -0.24 5.01
C SER A 58 14.15 0.17 5.08
N GLU A 59 14.73 0.25 6.27
CA GLU A 59 16.14 0.58 6.49
C GLU A 59 17.07 -0.46 5.84
N ALA A 60 16.71 -1.74 5.93
CA ALA A 60 17.45 -2.82 5.27
C ALA A 60 17.40 -2.69 3.75
N ALA A 61 16.20 -2.51 3.19
CA ALA A 61 15.99 -2.34 1.76
C ALA A 61 16.75 -1.12 1.21
N GLU A 62 16.68 0.02 1.91
CA GLU A 62 17.37 1.25 1.53
C GLU A 62 18.89 1.08 1.52
N LYS A 63 19.46 0.48 2.58
CA LYS A 63 20.90 0.22 2.64
C LYS A 63 21.37 -0.71 1.52
N MET A 64 20.56 -1.70 1.18
CA MET A 64 20.85 -2.62 0.08
C MET A 64 20.76 -1.92 -1.27
N GLN A 65 19.74 -1.09 -1.48
CA GLN A 65 19.59 -0.25 -2.67
C GLN A 65 20.80 0.67 -2.87
N GLN A 66 21.25 1.37 -1.82
CA GLN A 66 22.43 2.25 -1.88
C GLN A 66 23.68 1.49 -2.30
N ASN A 67 23.91 0.29 -1.77
CA ASN A 67 25.05 -0.55 -2.14
C ASN A 67 24.93 -1.09 -3.57
N ALA A 68 23.74 -1.58 -3.93
CA ALA A 68 23.44 -2.22 -5.20
C ALA A 68 23.52 -1.26 -6.39
N THR A 69 23.21 0.01 -6.14
CA THR A 69 23.20 1.06 -7.17
C THR A 69 24.48 1.90 -7.17
N ARG A 70 25.44 1.59 -6.29
CA ARG A 70 26.71 2.30 -6.20
C ARG A 70 27.46 2.20 -7.53
N ASN A 71 27.75 3.36 -8.13
CA ASN A 71 28.39 3.50 -9.45
C ASN A 71 27.55 3.05 -10.66
N ASN A 72 26.24 2.82 -10.49
CA ASN A 72 25.37 2.57 -11.63
C ASN A 72 25.11 3.89 -12.39
N ALA A 73 25.39 3.90 -13.70
CA ALA A 73 25.29 5.12 -14.53
C ALA A 73 23.86 5.70 -14.60
N ILE A 74 22.83 4.84 -14.66
CA ILE A 74 21.43 5.27 -14.65
C ILE A 74 21.07 5.86 -13.28
N THR A 75 21.53 5.24 -12.19
CA THR A 75 21.34 5.79 -10.85
C THR A 75 22.03 7.15 -10.69
N VAL A 76 23.23 7.33 -11.25
CA VAL A 76 23.91 8.64 -11.23
C VAL A 76 23.10 9.69 -11.99
N ASP A 77 22.54 9.35 -13.16
CA ASP A 77 21.66 10.24 -13.92
C ASP A 77 20.38 10.59 -13.12
N ILE A 78 19.77 9.62 -12.42
CA ILE A 78 18.60 9.83 -11.54
C ILE A 78 18.95 10.70 -10.33
N LEU A 79 20.08 10.44 -9.66
CA LEU A 79 20.49 11.21 -8.48
C LEU A 79 20.76 12.66 -8.85
N ARG A 80 21.44 12.93 -9.98
CA ARG A 80 21.63 14.28 -10.49
C ARG A 80 20.30 14.99 -10.76
N MET A 81 19.37 14.28 -11.38
CA MET A 81 18.01 14.77 -11.62
C MET A 81 17.23 15.09 -10.33
N ARG A 82 17.52 14.41 -9.20
CA ARG A 82 16.88 14.59 -7.88
C ARG A 82 17.60 15.58 -6.96
N GLU A 83 18.92 15.63 -7.02
CA GLU A 83 19.80 16.52 -6.25
C GLU A 83 19.79 17.97 -6.76
N ASP A 84 18.99 18.27 -7.80
CA ASP A 84 18.53 19.61 -8.15
C ASP A 84 17.80 20.23 -6.94
N THR A 85 18.59 20.64 -5.96
CA THR A 85 18.25 21.57 -4.90
C THR A 85 17.70 22.81 -5.59
N TYR A 86 16.41 23.02 -5.41
CA TYR A 86 15.60 24.07 -5.99
C TYR A 86 16.30 25.44 -5.96
N VAL A 87 16.97 25.79 -7.05
CA VAL A 87 17.12 27.16 -7.52
C VAL A 87 16.24 27.24 -8.77
N PRO A 88 15.10 27.95 -8.74
CA PRO A 88 14.17 28.08 -9.87
C PRO A 88 14.79 28.59 -11.18
N GLU A 89 16.06 29.00 -11.16
CA GLU A 89 16.80 29.54 -12.30
C GLU A 89 17.66 28.48 -13.03
N GLU A 90 17.70 27.24 -12.55
CA GLU A 90 18.61 26.21 -13.08
C GLU A 90 17.96 24.83 -13.27
N ASN A 91 16.94 24.73 -14.11
CA ASN A 91 16.73 23.50 -14.90
C ASN A 91 17.90 23.26 -15.92
N ASN A 92 19.07 23.85 -15.66
CA ASN A 92 20.22 24.15 -16.51
C ASN A 92 19.95 24.84 -17.87
N TYR A 93 18.70 24.93 -18.33
CA TYR A 93 18.35 25.52 -19.62
C TYR A 93 18.77 26.98 -19.71
N SER A 94 18.56 27.79 -18.66
CA SER A 94 18.95 29.20 -18.63
C SER A 94 20.45 29.39 -18.90
N ALA A 95 21.31 28.67 -18.16
CA ALA A 95 22.75 28.74 -18.34
C ALA A 95 23.19 28.19 -19.72
N LEU A 96 22.65 27.04 -20.13
CA LEU A 96 23.01 26.41 -21.41
C LEU A 96 22.57 27.24 -22.62
N SER A 97 21.36 27.79 -22.59
CA SER A 97 20.84 28.66 -23.65
C SER A 97 21.62 29.97 -23.72
N ARG A 98 22.02 30.56 -22.58
CA ARG A 98 22.93 31.73 -22.54
C ARG A 98 24.31 31.44 -23.10
N GLU A 99 24.90 30.29 -22.80
CA GLU A 99 26.20 29.90 -23.36
C GLU A 99 26.11 29.69 -24.89
N ARG A 100 25.03 29.03 -25.34
CA ARG A 100 24.81 28.68 -26.76
C ARG A 100 24.38 29.88 -27.60
N CYS A 101 23.29 30.54 -27.24
CA CYS A 101 22.65 31.61 -28.02
C CYS A 101 23.32 32.98 -27.80
N LYS A 102 23.98 33.21 -26.66
CA LYS A 102 24.64 34.48 -26.33
C LYS A 102 23.65 35.65 -26.44
N MET A 103 23.85 36.56 -27.39
CA MET A 103 22.99 37.72 -27.63
C MET A 103 22.02 37.52 -28.81
N ASP A 104 21.97 36.35 -29.41
CA ASP A 104 21.12 36.06 -30.57
C ASP A 104 19.66 35.79 -30.14
N ILE A 105 18.78 36.77 -30.32
CA ILE A 105 17.36 36.66 -29.98
C ILE A 105 16.67 35.56 -30.81
N ASP A 106 17.03 35.39 -32.09
CA ASP A 106 16.37 34.42 -32.96
C ASP A 106 16.63 32.99 -32.46
N CYS A 107 17.83 32.70 -31.93
CA CYS A 107 18.17 31.42 -31.29
C CYS A 107 17.25 31.09 -30.10
N TYR A 108 16.90 32.08 -29.26
CA TYR A 108 15.98 31.87 -28.13
C TYR A 108 14.53 31.66 -28.58
N ARG A 109 14.12 32.33 -29.67
CA ARG A 109 12.80 32.09 -30.28
C ARG A 109 12.71 30.68 -30.86
N GLU A 110 13.74 30.23 -31.56
CA GLU A 110 13.84 28.86 -32.11
C GLU A 110 13.79 27.80 -31.01
N ASP A 111 14.47 28.00 -29.87
CA ASP A 111 14.35 27.12 -28.71
C ASP A 111 12.91 27.02 -28.19
N GLN A 112 12.22 28.16 -28.06
CA GLN A 112 10.85 28.19 -27.56
C GLN A 112 9.91 27.45 -28.52
N GLU A 113 10.09 27.59 -29.83
CA GLU A 113 9.36 26.83 -30.86
C GLU A 113 9.68 25.34 -30.77
N TYR A 114 10.96 24.96 -30.64
CA TYR A 114 11.38 23.57 -30.47
C TYR A 114 10.70 22.90 -29.27
N PHE A 115 10.71 23.53 -28.09
CA PHE A 115 10.08 22.96 -26.90
C PHE A 115 8.55 22.92 -26.99
N ARG A 116 7.94 23.83 -27.76
CA ARG A 116 6.50 23.79 -28.06
C ARG A 116 6.14 22.60 -28.94
N GLU A 117 6.88 22.38 -30.02
CA GLU A 117 6.69 21.22 -30.88
C GLU A 117 6.95 19.91 -30.12
N PHE A 118 8.02 19.88 -29.32
CA PHE A 118 8.36 18.75 -28.47
C PHE A 118 7.24 18.38 -27.50
N ALA A 119 6.63 19.37 -26.83
CA ALA A 119 5.48 19.15 -25.95
C ALA A 119 4.29 18.54 -26.70
N ASN A 120 4.00 19.02 -27.91
CA ASN A 120 2.92 18.50 -28.75
C ASN A 120 3.18 17.05 -29.19
N GLU A 121 4.42 16.71 -29.58
CA GLU A 121 4.80 15.35 -29.97
C GLU A 121 4.58 14.33 -28.83
N HIS A 122 4.71 14.77 -27.58
CA HIS A 122 4.52 13.93 -26.39
C HIS A 122 3.12 14.07 -25.77
N ASN A 123 2.15 14.64 -26.50
CA ASN A 123 0.77 14.88 -26.05
C ASN A 123 0.66 15.69 -24.74
N VAL A 124 1.65 16.53 -24.45
CA VAL A 124 1.69 17.35 -23.25
C VAL A 124 1.03 18.70 -23.55
N SER A 125 -0.23 18.87 -23.14
CA SER A 125 -0.93 20.15 -23.28
C SER A 125 -0.37 21.18 -22.30
N ILE A 126 0.28 22.25 -22.78
CA ILE A 126 0.86 23.30 -21.95
C ILE A 126 0.35 24.65 -22.46
N GLU A 127 -0.04 25.52 -21.54
CA GLU A 127 -0.26 26.94 -21.88
C GLU A 127 1.10 27.54 -22.22
N VAL A 128 1.32 27.78 -23.51
CA VAL A 128 2.52 28.46 -23.99
C VAL A 128 2.41 29.93 -23.60
N PRO A 129 3.31 30.46 -22.76
CA PRO A 129 3.34 31.89 -22.51
C PRO A 129 3.61 32.61 -23.84
N GLN A 130 2.82 33.64 -24.16
CA GLN A 130 3.25 34.58 -25.20
C GLN A 130 4.34 35.44 -24.58
N THR A 131 5.58 35.33 -25.08
CA THR A 131 6.67 36.19 -24.64
C THR A 131 6.25 37.64 -24.83
N ASP A 132 6.04 38.37 -23.73
CA ASP A 132 5.67 39.78 -23.79
C ASP A 132 6.93 40.58 -24.14
N ILE A 133 6.91 41.25 -25.30
CA ILE A 133 8.01 42.05 -25.82
C ILE A 133 7.48 43.46 -26.01
N SER A 134 7.96 44.39 -25.18
CA SER A 134 7.67 45.81 -25.29
C SER A 134 8.65 46.50 -26.24
N LEU A 135 8.18 47.53 -26.95
CA LEU A 135 9.01 48.38 -27.81
C LEU A 135 10.18 49.05 -27.07
N ASN A 136 10.12 49.14 -25.73
CA ASN A 136 11.14 49.75 -24.90
C ASN A 136 12.10 48.74 -24.23
N ASP A 137 11.93 47.44 -24.48
CA ASP A 137 12.75 46.44 -23.83
C ASP A 137 14.17 46.43 -24.39
N THR A 138 15.15 46.36 -23.50
CA THR A 138 16.54 46.08 -23.86
C THR A 138 16.65 44.64 -24.37
N GLN A 139 17.66 44.39 -25.20
CA GLN A 139 17.96 43.05 -25.72
C GLN A 139 18.11 42.00 -24.60
N GLU A 140 18.70 42.37 -23.46
CA GLU A 140 18.84 41.48 -22.30
C GLU A 140 17.49 41.16 -21.64
N GLN A 141 16.56 42.13 -21.59
CA GLN A 141 15.20 41.89 -21.09
C GLN A 141 14.43 40.94 -22.01
N ILE A 142 14.55 41.11 -23.33
CA ILE A 142 13.92 40.22 -24.32
C ILE A 142 14.46 38.79 -24.16
N ILE A 143 15.79 38.63 -24.07
CA ILE A 143 16.44 37.33 -23.84
C ILE A 143 15.95 36.70 -22.53
N SER A 144 15.90 37.47 -21.45
CA SER A 144 15.43 37.00 -20.14
C SER A 144 13.96 36.54 -20.19
N ASN A 145 13.10 37.21 -20.94
CA ASN A 145 11.69 36.81 -21.09
C ASN A 145 11.58 35.47 -21.84
N TYR A 146 12.30 35.31 -22.96
CA TYR A 146 12.32 34.03 -23.68
C TYR A 146 12.84 32.87 -22.82
N ILE A 147 13.93 33.09 -22.08
CA ILE A 147 14.48 32.08 -21.16
C ILE A 147 13.45 31.72 -20.09
N SER A 148 12.83 32.71 -19.46
CA SER A 148 11.82 32.49 -18.41
C SER A 148 10.64 31.67 -18.91
N ASP A 149 10.10 32.03 -20.07
CA ASP A 149 8.91 31.36 -20.61
C ASP A 149 9.20 29.95 -21.11
N THR A 150 10.35 29.73 -21.77
CA THR A 150 10.78 28.38 -22.15
C THR A 150 11.08 27.52 -20.92
N SER A 151 11.69 28.06 -19.86
CA SER A 151 11.88 27.33 -18.61
C SER A 151 10.56 26.91 -17.97
N LYS A 152 9.56 27.80 -17.91
CA LYS A 152 8.21 27.45 -17.41
C LYS A 152 7.57 26.32 -18.24
N MET A 153 7.74 26.34 -19.57
CA MET A 153 7.25 25.26 -20.43
C MET A 153 7.93 23.92 -20.11
N ILE A 154 9.26 23.91 -19.97
CA ILE A 154 10.03 22.73 -19.58
C ILE A 154 9.57 22.20 -18.22
N ASP A 155 9.43 23.08 -17.22
CA ASP A 155 9.00 22.70 -15.87
C ASP A 155 7.58 22.15 -15.86
N ALA A 156 6.70 22.65 -16.73
CA ALA A 156 5.35 22.11 -16.92
C ALA A 156 5.32 20.76 -17.64
N MET A 157 6.33 20.42 -18.46
CA MET A 157 6.47 19.11 -19.12
C MET A 157 6.90 18.01 -18.17
N ILE A 158 7.89 18.30 -17.32
CA ILE A 158 8.54 17.34 -16.40
C ILE A 158 7.54 16.46 -15.64
N PRO A 159 6.55 16.99 -14.90
CA PRO A 159 5.63 16.16 -14.15
C PRO A 159 4.71 15.33 -15.07
N LYS A 160 4.37 15.82 -16.27
CA LYS A 160 3.45 15.12 -17.18
C LYS A 160 4.11 13.90 -17.83
N ILE A 161 5.37 14.01 -18.20
CA ILE A 161 6.16 12.90 -18.76
C ILE A 161 6.46 11.84 -17.70
N ASN A 162 6.67 12.22 -16.43
CA ASN A 162 6.98 11.27 -15.35
C ASN A 162 5.83 10.27 -15.04
N PHE A 163 4.59 10.54 -15.47
CA PHE A 163 3.39 9.77 -15.07
C PHE A 163 2.77 8.89 -16.16
N THR A 164 3.38 8.78 -17.34
CA THR A 164 2.66 8.31 -18.55
C THR A 164 2.37 6.81 -18.60
N ILE A 165 3.17 5.96 -17.93
CA ILE A 165 3.16 4.53 -18.25
C ILE A 165 2.20 3.70 -17.39
N LEU A 166 1.96 4.06 -16.12
CA LEU A 166 1.01 3.35 -15.23
C LEU A 166 0.23 4.30 -14.32
N PRO A 167 -0.68 5.15 -14.86
CA PRO A 167 -1.50 6.06 -14.07
C PRO A 167 -2.31 5.34 -12.99
N LEU A 168 -2.72 4.09 -13.26
CA LEU A 168 -3.50 3.23 -12.37
C LEU A 168 -2.74 2.81 -11.08
N LEU A 169 -1.41 2.93 -11.05
CA LEU A 169 -0.59 2.38 -9.97
C LEU A 169 0.29 3.42 -9.27
N GLU A 170 0.26 4.68 -9.74
CA GLU A 170 0.99 5.80 -9.14
C GLU A 170 2.50 5.56 -8.98
N ILE A 171 3.10 4.77 -9.87
CA ILE A 171 4.51 4.40 -9.78
C ILE A 171 5.33 5.27 -10.72
N SER A 172 6.31 5.97 -10.16
CA SER A 172 7.25 6.78 -10.94
C SER A 172 8.22 5.88 -11.71
N THR A 173 8.43 6.20 -12.98
CA THR A 173 9.38 5.53 -13.87
C THR A 173 10.82 5.63 -13.33
N GLU A 174 11.11 6.68 -12.55
CA GLU A 174 12.40 6.92 -11.92
C GLU A 174 12.82 5.84 -10.92
N ASP A 175 11.85 5.22 -10.24
CA ASP A 175 12.15 4.26 -9.19
C ASP A 175 12.33 2.84 -9.73
N PHE A 176 11.77 2.53 -10.91
CA PHE A 176 11.70 1.15 -11.42
C PHE A 176 13.08 0.47 -11.44
N HIS A 177 14.06 1.11 -12.06
CA HIS A 177 15.40 0.56 -12.21
C HIS A 177 16.10 0.35 -10.87
N GLN A 178 15.95 1.31 -9.93
CA GLN A 178 16.53 1.18 -8.60
C GLN A 178 15.85 0.04 -7.81
N ILE A 179 14.53 -0.10 -7.90
CA ILE A 179 13.78 -1.21 -7.28
C ILE A 179 14.23 -2.55 -7.85
N LEU A 180 14.33 -2.67 -9.19
CA LEU A 180 14.75 -3.89 -9.87
C LEU A 180 16.14 -4.34 -9.41
N ILE A 181 17.12 -3.43 -9.44
CA ILE A 181 18.48 -3.71 -8.98
C ILE A 181 18.51 -4.11 -7.51
N SER A 182 17.75 -3.40 -6.67
CA SER A 182 17.68 -3.69 -5.22
C SER A 182 17.09 -5.06 -4.96
N ARG A 183 16.06 -5.44 -5.72
CA ARG A 183 15.42 -6.76 -5.64
C ARG A 183 16.39 -7.87 -6.06
N ILE A 184 17.15 -7.69 -7.14
CA ILE A 184 18.21 -8.63 -7.55
C ILE A 184 19.22 -8.86 -6.42
N HIS A 185 19.76 -7.78 -5.85
CA HIS A 185 20.75 -7.87 -4.78
C HIS A 185 20.18 -8.46 -3.49
N MET A 186 18.90 -8.18 -3.19
CA MET A 186 18.19 -8.81 -2.08
C MET A 186 18.12 -10.32 -2.25
N ILE A 187 17.70 -10.79 -3.42
CA ILE A 187 17.60 -12.22 -3.70
C ILE A 187 18.99 -12.87 -3.64
N GLU A 188 20.01 -12.30 -4.28
CA GLU A 188 21.39 -12.81 -4.23
C GLU A 188 21.93 -12.89 -2.78
N PHE A 189 21.62 -11.88 -1.97
CA PHE A 189 21.97 -11.87 -0.56
C PHE A 189 21.27 -13.01 0.21
N LEU A 190 19.97 -13.20 0.01
CA LEU A 190 19.23 -14.29 0.65
C LEU A 190 19.75 -15.66 0.20
N GLU A 191 20.13 -15.79 -1.08
CA GLU A 191 20.71 -17.00 -1.70
C GLU A 191 22.06 -17.36 -1.11
N SER A 192 22.95 -16.38 -1.01
CA SER A 192 24.30 -16.59 -0.47
C SER A 192 24.34 -16.91 1.02
N ASN A 193 23.33 -16.49 1.79
CA ASN A 193 23.28 -16.68 3.24
C ASN A 193 22.33 -17.80 3.69
N SER A 194 21.67 -18.50 2.76
CA SER A 194 20.69 -19.56 3.07
C SER A 194 19.58 -19.09 4.03
N THR A 195 19.19 -17.82 3.97
CA THR A 195 18.20 -17.21 4.86
C THR A 195 16.77 -17.31 4.33
N TYR A 196 16.52 -18.25 3.41
CA TYR A 196 15.18 -18.48 2.88
C TYR A 196 14.31 -19.22 3.88
N GLY A 197 13.17 -18.62 4.23
CA GLY A 197 12.06 -19.36 4.81
C GLY A 197 11.31 -20.10 3.71
N ASP A 198 10.91 -21.34 3.96
CA ASP A 198 9.86 -21.97 3.17
C ASP A 198 8.53 -21.40 3.64
N PHE A 199 8.03 -20.41 2.90
CA PHE A 199 6.75 -19.75 3.12
C PHE A 199 5.57 -20.62 2.63
N HIS A 200 5.72 -21.96 2.60
CA HIS A 200 4.67 -22.89 2.20
C HIS A 200 3.39 -22.70 3.02
N ASP A 201 3.54 -22.36 4.29
CA ASP A 201 2.47 -22.05 5.21
C ASP A 201 1.57 -20.92 4.71
N ILE A 202 2.11 -19.89 4.05
CA ILE A 202 1.32 -18.75 3.58
C ILE A 202 0.30 -19.18 2.51
N LYS A 203 0.70 -20.08 1.61
CA LYS A 203 -0.22 -20.61 0.60
C LYS A 203 -1.31 -21.45 1.24
N GLU A 204 -0.96 -22.27 2.21
CA GLU A 204 -1.91 -23.09 2.97
C GLU A 204 -2.93 -22.22 3.74
N ILE A 205 -2.43 -21.23 4.47
CA ILE A 205 -3.24 -20.22 5.18
C ILE A 205 -4.22 -19.53 4.22
N ALA A 206 -3.75 -19.13 3.03
CA ALA A 206 -4.60 -18.47 2.05
C ALA A 206 -5.69 -19.38 1.46
N GLU A 207 -5.38 -20.64 1.16
CA GLU A 207 -6.38 -21.61 0.71
C GLU A 207 -7.41 -21.90 1.81
N ILE A 208 -6.98 -22.01 3.06
CA ILE A 208 -7.87 -22.13 4.21
C ILE A 208 -8.83 -20.92 4.28
N MET A 209 -8.30 -19.70 4.15
CA MET A 209 -9.12 -18.50 4.20
C MET A 209 -10.08 -18.38 3.01
N LYS A 210 -9.68 -18.80 1.81
CA LYS A 210 -10.56 -18.88 0.63
C LYS A 210 -11.75 -19.80 0.91
N LEU A 211 -11.51 -20.99 1.45
CA LEU A 211 -12.57 -21.94 1.79
C LEU A 211 -13.54 -21.36 2.83
N LYS A 212 -13.02 -20.71 3.89
CA LYS A 212 -13.86 -20.11 4.93
C LYS A 212 -14.66 -18.92 4.41
N MET A 213 -14.08 -18.11 3.53
CA MET A 213 -14.81 -17.03 2.87
C MET A 213 -15.94 -17.59 2.00
N ILE A 214 -15.69 -18.62 1.20
CA ILE A 214 -16.71 -19.28 0.37
C ILE A 214 -17.82 -19.89 1.23
N GLU A 215 -17.47 -20.57 2.33
CA GLU A 215 -18.44 -21.10 3.32
C GLU A 215 -19.35 -19.97 3.82
N LYS A 216 -18.75 -18.84 4.26
CA LYS A 216 -19.51 -17.69 4.75
C LYS A 216 -20.43 -17.08 3.68
N VAL A 217 -19.97 -16.96 2.44
CA VAL A 217 -20.80 -16.46 1.33
C VAL A 217 -21.98 -17.40 1.11
N ASN A 218 -21.76 -18.72 1.06
CA ASN A 218 -22.80 -19.74 0.89
C ASN A 218 -23.81 -19.83 2.06
N GLU A 219 -23.49 -19.30 3.23
CA GLU A 219 -24.45 -19.22 4.35
C GLU A 219 -25.41 -18.02 4.24
N SER A 220 -25.19 -17.12 3.28
CA SER A 220 -25.93 -15.86 3.15
C SER A 220 -27.31 -16.10 2.55
N LYS A 221 -28.37 -16.00 3.37
CA LYS A 221 -29.75 -16.33 2.94
C LYS A 221 -30.22 -15.53 1.72
N TRP A 222 -29.80 -14.27 1.60
CA TRP A 222 -30.20 -13.39 0.50
C TRP A 222 -29.58 -13.79 -0.85
N LEU A 223 -28.54 -14.62 -0.85
CA LEU A 223 -27.95 -15.19 -2.06
C LEU A 223 -28.67 -16.46 -2.53
N HIS A 224 -29.74 -16.87 -1.85
CA HIS A 224 -30.51 -18.08 -2.16
C HIS A 224 -32.00 -17.81 -2.37
N THR A 225 -32.40 -16.55 -2.58
CA THR A 225 -33.82 -16.16 -2.67
C THR A 225 -34.46 -16.49 -4.02
N ASP A 226 -33.66 -16.58 -5.07
CA ASP A 226 -34.09 -16.85 -6.45
C ASP A 226 -32.92 -17.37 -7.31
N ASP A 227 -33.22 -17.80 -8.53
CA ASP A 227 -32.25 -18.37 -9.47
C ASP A 227 -31.11 -17.40 -9.82
N ILE A 228 -31.37 -16.08 -9.81
CA ILE A 228 -30.37 -15.05 -10.12
C ILE A 228 -29.40 -14.93 -8.96
N SER A 229 -29.91 -14.87 -7.74
CA SER A 229 -29.13 -14.79 -6.50
C SER A 229 -28.27 -16.03 -6.33
N GLU A 230 -28.81 -17.22 -6.62
CA GLU A 230 -28.07 -18.49 -6.61
C GLU A 230 -26.95 -18.49 -7.67
N PHE A 231 -27.22 -17.97 -8.87
CA PHE A 231 -26.21 -17.82 -9.90
C PHE A 231 -25.09 -16.86 -9.48
N ILE A 232 -25.45 -15.73 -8.85
CA ILE A 232 -24.48 -14.77 -8.31
C ILE A 232 -23.63 -15.41 -7.22
N ASN A 233 -24.23 -16.17 -6.30
CA ASN A 233 -23.52 -16.92 -5.28
C ASN A 233 -22.43 -17.83 -5.91
N GLY A 234 -22.82 -18.62 -6.90
CA GLY A 234 -21.89 -19.48 -7.63
C GLY A 234 -20.74 -18.71 -8.29
N LYS A 235 -21.02 -17.51 -8.84
CA LYS A 235 -20.00 -16.65 -9.45
C LYS A 235 -19.07 -16.00 -8.45
N ILE A 236 -19.56 -15.59 -7.28
CA ILE A 236 -18.72 -15.12 -6.18
C ILE A 236 -17.81 -16.25 -5.72
N GLY A 237 -18.35 -17.45 -5.49
CA GLY A 237 -17.56 -18.62 -5.11
C GLY A 237 -16.48 -19.00 -6.12
N GLU A 238 -16.82 -19.04 -7.41
CA GLU A 238 -15.86 -19.30 -8.51
C GLU A 238 -14.73 -18.26 -8.53
N ARG A 239 -15.09 -16.97 -8.36
CA ARG A 239 -14.13 -15.88 -8.33
C ARG A 239 -13.14 -16.03 -7.18
N ILE A 240 -13.63 -16.29 -5.97
CA ILE A 240 -12.81 -16.47 -4.76
C ILE A 240 -11.91 -17.70 -4.92
N ALA A 241 -12.46 -18.84 -5.36
CA ALA A 241 -11.72 -20.09 -5.53
C ALA A 241 -10.55 -19.95 -6.51
N ASN A 242 -10.71 -19.12 -7.54
CA ASN A 242 -9.69 -18.89 -8.56
C ASN A 242 -8.64 -17.83 -8.19
N ILE A 243 -8.74 -17.20 -7.00
CA ILE A 243 -7.75 -16.21 -6.56
C ILE A 243 -6.38 -16.87 -6.44
N GLN A 244 -5.39 -16.26 -7.11
CA GLN A 244 -4.00 -16.66 -7.03
C GLN A 244 -3.27 -15.92 -5.90
N ILE A 245 -2.40 -16.60 -5.19
CA ILE A 245 -1.66 -16.04 -4.04
C ILE A 245 -0.19 -15.98 -4.38
N TYR A 246 0.36 -14.77 -4.32
CA TYR A 246 1.77 -14.48 -4.54
C TYR A 246 2.34 -13.76 -3.33
N GLN A 247 3.65 -13.88 -3.18
CA GLN A 247 4.38 -13.24 -2.09
C GLN A 247 5.77 -12.86 -2.57
N ASP A 248 6.38 -11.87 -1.92
CA ASP A 248 7.76 -11.53 -2.19
C ASP A 248 8.67 -12.77 -1.98
N PHE A 249 9.63 -12.94 -2.89
CA PHE A 249 10.60 -14.05 -2.90
C PHE A 249 9.99 -15.44 -3.19
N ASP A 250 8.83 -15.51 -3.84
CA ASP A 250 8.34 -16.76 -4.42
C ASP A 250 9.23 -17.27 -5.59
N HIS A 251 8.79 -18.32 -6.27
CA HIS A 251 9.54 -18.89 -7.40
C HIS A 251 9.65 -17.94 -8.62
N LEU A 252 8.70 -17.02 -8.81
CA LEU A 252 8.73 -16.04 -9.89
C LEU A 252 9.73 -14.93 -9.57
N ASP A 253 9.67 -14.41 -8.35
CA ASP A 253 10.60 -13.38 -7.89
C ASP A 253 12.04 -13.87 -7.83
N ARG A 254 12.27 -15.12 -7.40
CA ARG A 254 13.63 -15.68 -7.27
C ARG A 254 14.30 -16.00 -8.60
N ASN A 255 13.65 -15.80 -9.74
CA ASN A 255 14.26 -16.07 -11.02
C ASN A 255 15.26 -14.97 -11.41
N LEU A 256 16.48 -15.04 -10.84
CA LEU A 256 17.57 -14.11 -11.12
C LEU A 256 17.92 -14.01 -12.60
N THR A 257 17.72 -15.09 -13.38
CA THR A 257 17.94 -15.06 -14.83
C THR A 257 16.99 -14.08 -15.51
N ILE A 258 15.69 -14.12 -15.17
CA ILE A 258 14.70 -13.20 -15.71
C ILE A 258 14.97 -11.78 -15.22
N LEU A 259 15.22 -11.58 -13.93
CA LEU A 259 15.48 -10.25 -13.36
C LEU A 259 16.73 -9.59 -13.98
N ARG A 260 17.83 -10.34 -14.12
CA ARG A 260 19.06 -9.84 -14.75
C ARG A 260 18.86 -9.54 -16.24
N LYS A 261 18.08 -10.37 -16.94
CA LYS A 261 17.68 -10.09 -18.34
C LYS A 261 16.90 -8.77 -18.41
N MET A 262 15.88 -8.59 -17.57
CA MET A 262 15.11 -7.35 -17.53
C MET A 262 15.99 -6.13 -17.23
N ASN A 263 16.93 -6.26 -16.29
CA ASN A 263 17.84 -5.16 -15.96
C ASN A 263 18.76 -4.79 -17.13
N ARG A 264 19.28 -5.80 -17.85
CA ARG A 264 20.10 -5.58 -19.05
C ARG A 264 19.28 -4.93 -20.16
N ASP A 265 18.09 -5.44 -20.44
CA ASP A 265 17.23 -4.95 -21.51
C ASP A 265 16.76 -3.50 -21.20
N PHE A 266 16.37 -3.21 -19.95
CA PHE A 266 16.11 -1.85 -19.48
C PHE A 266 17.30 -0.92 -19.72
N THR A 267 18.50 -1.37 -19.34
CA THR A 267 19.73 -0.59 -19.51
C THR A 267 19.99 -0.30 -20.99
N GLU A 268 19.81 -1.29 -21.85
CA GLU A 268 19.97 -1.15 -23.30
C GLU A 268 18.99 -0.11 -23.87
N TYR A 269 17.70 -0.22 -23.55
CA TYR A 269 16.71 0.75 -24.00
C TYR A 269 17.00 2.17 -23.49
N TYR A 270 17.38 2.31 -22.21
CA TYR A 270 17.74 3.60 -21.61
C TYR A 270 18.91 4.29 -22.34
N PHE A 271 19.93 3.54 -22.75
CA PHE A 271 21.07 4.07 -23.51
C PHE A 271 20.84 4.16 -25.01
N SER A 272 19.83 3.45 -25.56
CA SER A 272 19.42 3.58 -26.96
C SER A 272 18.77 4.92 -27.26
N ASN A 273 18.02 5.49 -26.30
CA ASN A 273 17.37 6.78 -26.48
C ASN A 273 18.37 7.92 -26.26
N LYS A 274 18.53 8.75 -27.29
CA LYS A 274 19.50 9.86 -27.28
C LYS A 274 18.94 11.03 -26.47
N ARG A 275 19.83 11.78 -25.83
CA ARG A 275 19.53 13.09 -25.26
C ARG A 275 19.17 14.04 -26.41
N LYS A 276 18.00 14.67 -26.37
CA LYS A 276 17.47 15.50 -27.47
C LYS A 276 17.33 16.97 -27.08
N THR A 277 17.03 17.22 -25.81
CA THR A 277 16.63 18.56 -25.33
C THR A 277 17.80 19.36 -24.76
N GLY A 278 18.87 18.69 -24.31
CA GLY A 278 19.99 19.32 -23.61
C GLY A 278 19.69 19.60 -22.13
N VAL A 279 18.42 19.52 -21.73
CA VAL A 279 17.97 19.64 -20.34
C VAL A 279 18.15 18.30 -19.66
N HIS A 280 19.08 18.22 -18.71
CA HIS A 280 19.51 16.93 -18.14
C HIS A 280 18.34 16.15 -17.53
N LYS A 281 17.47 16.83 -16.76
CA LYS A 281 16.31 16.25 -16.10
C LYS A 281 15.27 15.71 -17.07
N LEU A 282 14.90 16.50 -18.07
CA LEU A 282 13.94 16.11 -19.10
C LEU A 282 14.47 14.94 -19.94
N ASP A 283 15.73 15.03 -20.39
CA ASP A 283 16.38 13.93 -21.13
C ASP A 283 16.48 12.64 -20.30
N THR A 284 16.76 12.74 -18.99
CA THR A 284 16.80 11.57 -18.10
C THR A 284 15.42 10.93 -17.98
N LEU A 285 14.35 11.72 -17.77
CA LEU A 285 12.97 11.22 -17.71
C LEU A 285 12.54 10.55 -19.02
N LEU A 286 12.79 11.18 -20.18
CA LEU A 286 12.46 10.61 -21.49
C LEU A 286 13.18 9.27 -21.75
N ARG A 287 14.40 9.12 -21.25
CA ARG A 287 15.15 7.87 -21.37
C ARG A 287 14.59 6.79 -20.44
N LEU A 288 14.17 7.15 -19.22
CA LEU A 288 13.50 6.24 -18.29
C LEU A 288 12.16 5.76 -18.86
N ASP A 289 11.35 6.69 -19.34
CA ASP A 289 10.03 6.46 -19.95
C ASP A 289 10.17 5.50 -21.15
N HIS A 290 11.03 5.83 -22.11
CA HIS A 290 11.35 4.96 -23.25
C HIS A 290 11.83 3.57 -22.80
N ALA A 291 12.65 3.48 -21.76
CA ALA A 291 13.16 2.19 -21.28
C ALA A 291 12.04 1.31 -20.70
N ILE A 292 11.10 1.89 -19.96
CA ILE A 292 9.97 1.15 -19.39
C ILE A 292 8.97 0.77 -20.49
N ASP A 293 8.64 1.69 -21.41
CA ASP A 293 7.69 1.42 -22.50
C ASP A 293 8.13 0.24 -23.39
N ASN A 294 9.43 0.13 -23.65
CA ASN A 294 9.99 -0.97 -24.43
C ASN A 294 10.19 -2.25 -23.60
N LEU A 295 10.15 -2.15 -22.27
CA LEU A 295 10.27 -3.30 -21.38
C LEU A 295 8.91 -3.94 -21.09
N ILE A 296 7.86 -3.15 -20.91
CA ILE A 296 6.51 -3.64 -20.58
C ILE A 296 5.89 -4.34 -21.79
N THR A 297 5.40 -5.55 -21.55
CA THR A 297 4.57 -6.33 -22.47
C THR A 297 3.35 -6.85 -21.72
N GLU A 298 2.30 -7.26 -22.44
CA GLU A 298 1.14 -7.89 -21.80
C GLU A 298 1.55 -9.14 -20.99
N GLU A 299 2.53 -9.89 -21.46
CA GLU A 299 3.02 -11.12 -20.83
C GLU A 299 3.76 -10.86 -19.51
N ASN A 300 4.54 -9.77 -19.41
CA ASN A 300 5.37 -9.48 -18.24
C ASN A 300 4.79 -8.41 -17.31
N LEU A 301 3.68 -7.77 -17.69
CA LEU A 301 3.05 -6.70 -16.92
C LEU A 301 2.83 -7.12 -15.47
N PHE A 302 2.23 -8.30 -15.24
CA PHE A 302 2.00 -8.83 -13.91
C PHE A 302 3.28 -8.88 -13.06
N PHE A 303 4.36 -9.40 -13.65
CA PHE A 303 5.64 -9.51 -12.96
C PHE A 303 6.27 -8.15 -12.66
N ILE A 304 6.17 -7.21 -13.60
CA ILE A 304 6.61 -5.82 -13.40
C ILE A 304 5.85 -5.16 -12.25
N LEU A 305 4.53 -5.33 -12.18
CA LEU A 305 3.71 -4.78 -11.08
C LEU A 305 4.15 -5.32 -9.72
N ARG A 306 4.46 -6.62 -9.65
CA ARG A 306 4.97 -7.25 -8.43
C ARG A 306 6.32 -6.68 -8.00
N ILE A 307 7.26 -6.51 -8.93
CA ILE A 307 8.58 -5.92 -8.64
C ILE A 307 8.40 -4.51 -8.04
N MET A 308 7.55 -3.71 -8.68
CA MET A 308 7.36 -2.29 -8.38
C MET A 308 6.63 -2.00 -7.07
N ALA A 309 5.94 -2.97 -6.50
CA ALA A 309 5.16 -2.77 -5.29
C ALA A 309 6.02 -2.41 -4.04
N LYS A 310 7.35 -2.57 -4.13
CA LYS A 310 8.36 -2.34 -3.08
C LYS A 310 8.12 -3.24 -1.85
N PHE A 311 9.14 -3.52 -1.04
CA PHE A 311 9.02 -4.30 0.21
C PHE A 311 8.26 -3.53 1.31
N LYS A 312 7.08 -3.00 1.00
CA LYS A 312 6.26 -2.18 1.89
C LYS A 312 5.64 -3.07 2.96
N ASN A 313 5.38 -2.51 4.14
CA ASN A 313 4.56 -3.18 5.15
C ASN A 313 3.09 -3.11 4.74
N ASN A 314 2.69 -3.92 3.77
CA ASN A 314 1.33 -3.96 3.23
C ASN A 314 1.07 -5.30 2.52
N ALA A 315 -0.19 -5.52 2.16
CA ALA A 315 -0.61 -6.47 1.15
C ALA A 315 -1.42 -5.74 0.07
N GLN A 316 -1.75 -6.43 -1.02
CA GLN A 316 -2.66 -5.88 -2.02
C GLN A 316 -3.38 -6.96 -2.82
N TYR A 317 -4.62 -6.67 -3.17
CA TYR A 317 -5.39 -7.40 -4.16
C TYR A 317 -5.34 -6.72 -5.53
N LEU A 318 -4.84 -7.44 -6.53
CA LEU A 318 -4.72 -6.98 -7.91
C LEU A 318 -5.92 -7.48 -8.72
N LEU A 319 -6.93 -6.61 -8.89
CA LEU A 319 -8.21 -6.97 -9.52
C LEU A 319 -8.07 -7.59 -10.91
N ILE A 320 -7.24 -7.00 -11.78
CA ILE A 320 -7.06 -7.43 -13.18
C ILE A 320 -6.55 -8.87 -13.25
N PHE A 321 -5.74 -9.28 -12.28
CA PHE A 321 -5.12 -10.60 -12.22
C PHE A 321 -5.84 -11.58 -11.29
N ASN A 322 -6.91 -11.12 -10.62
CA ASN A 322 -7.62 -11.89 -9.58
C ASN A 322 -6.64 -12.53 -8.60
N SER A 323 -5.73 -11.72 -8.05
CA SER A 323 -4.59 -12.23 -7.27
C SER A 323 -4.25 -11.38 -6.07
N ILE A 324 -3.77 -11.99 -5.01
CA ILE A 324 -3.22 -11.32 -3.83
C ILE A 324 -1.69 -11.33 -3.92
N GLN A 325 -1.08 -10.20 -3.56
CA GLN A 325 0.36 -10.07 -3.37
C GLN A 325 0.65 -9.69 -1.92
N LEU A 326 1.39 -10.56 -1.21
CA LEU A 326 1.91 -10.30 0.14
C LEU A 326 3.35 -9.78 0.06
N PHE A 327 3.67 -8.72 0.79
CA PHE A 327 5.03 -8.16 0.79
C PHE A 327 5.90 -8.73 1.90
N ALA A 328 7.21 -8.70 1.67
CA ALA A 328 8.23 -9.29 2.53
C ALA A 328 8.09 -9.00 4.03
N PRO A 329 7.74 -7.76 4.48
CA PRO A 329 7.59 -7.47 5.90
C PRO A 329 6.51 -8.32 6.58
N LEU A 330 5.44 -8.68 5.84
CA LEU A 330 4.36 -9.50 6.36
C LEU A 330 4.74 -10.99 6.47
N LEU A 331 5.77 -11.42 5.75
CA LEU A 331 6.25 -12.80 5.80
C LEU A 331 7.13 -13.07 7.02
N TYR A 332 7.44 -12.04 7.82
CA TYR A 332 8.27 -12.18 9.01
C TYR A 332 7.49 -12.85 10.15
N ARG A 333 7.55 -14.18 10.22
CA ARG A 333 6.80 -14.99 11.21
C ARG A 333 6.86 -14.46 12.65
N PRO A 334 8.03 -14.11 13.23
CA PRO A 334 8.09 -13.58 14.59
C PRO A 334 7.21 -12.34 14.81
N ALA A 335 6.97 -11.51 13.79
CA ALA A 335 6.06 -10.37 13.88
C ALA A 335 4.58 -10.76 13.70
N MET A 336 4.28 -11.92 13.10
CA MET A 336 2.92 -12.33 12.75
C MET A 336 2.35 -13.47 13.61
N SER A 337 3.14 -13.98 14.55
CA SER A 337 2.72 -15.03 15.47
C SER A 337 2.96 -14.65 16.93
N THR A 338 2.22 -15.32 17.81
CA THR A 338 2.38 -15.26 19.26
C THR A 338 2.46 -16.69 19.77
N ASN A 339 3.05 -16.90 20.96
CA ASN A 339 3.02 -18.22 21.59
C ASN A 339 1.66 -18.53 22.24
N ILE A 340 0.75 -17.56 22.30
CA ILE A 340 -0.59 -17.72 22.87
C ILE A 340 -1.51 -18.46 21.90
N PHE A 341 -1.41 -18.18 20.60
CA PHE A 341 -2.23 -18.81 19.56
C PHE A 341 -1.41 -19.77 18.71
N GLN A 342 -1.94 -20.96 18.46
CA GLN A 342 -1.33 -21.92 17.52
C GLN A 342 -1.51 -21.46 16.07
N GLU A 343 -2.68 -20.89 15.77
CA GLU A 343 -3.06 -20.40 14.45
C GLU A 343 -2.58 -18.96 14.21
N PRO A 344 -2.18 -18.60 12.98
CA PRO A 344 -1.68 -17.27 12.64
C PRO A 344 -2.83 -16.27 12.39
N TYR A 345 -3.65 -15.99 13.41
CA TYR A 345 -4.87 -15.17 13.26
C TYR A 345 -4.66 -13.77 12.68
N LEU A 346 -3.51 -13.15 12.94
CA LEU A 346 -3.19 -11.86 12.32
C LEU A 346 -3.01 -11.99 10.80
N MET A 347 -2.32 -13.05 10.34
CA MET A 347 -2.20 -13.35 8.92
C MET A 347 -3.54 -13.75 8.29
N HIS A 348 -4.38 -14.49 9.03
CA HIS A 348 -5.74 -14.78 8.60
C HIS A 348 -6.54 -13.49 8.35
N TRP A 349 -6.41 -12.47 9.22
CA TRP A 349 -7.11 -11.21 9.02
C TRP A 349 -6.60 -10.47 7.79
N ILE A 350 -5.28 -10.35 7.64
CA ILE A 350 -4.68 -9.65 6.48
C ILE A 350 -5.07 -10.34 5.17
N ILE A 351 -4.90 -11.66 5.06
CA ILE A 351 -5.28 -12.38 3.84
C ILE A 351 -6.80 -12.34 3.63
N GLY A 352 -7.59 -12.45 4.70
CA GLY A 352 -9.04 -12.30 4.64
C GLY A 352 -9.46 -10.95 4.05
N HIS A 353 -8.86 -9.86 4.52
CA HIS A 353 -9.10 -8.50 4.02
C HIS A 353 -8.83 -8.42 2.51
N GLU A 354 -7.66 -8.89 2.06
CA GLU A 354 -7.31 -8.89 0.64
C GLU A 354 -8.21 -9.82 -0.21
N LEU A 355 -8.70 -10.93 0.34
CA LEU A 355 -9.67 -11.79 -0.33
C LEU A 355 -11.01 -11.06 -0.52
N PHE A 356 -11.46 -10.30 0.48
CA PHE A 356 -12.71 -9.54 0.39
C PHE A 356 -12.64 -8.41 -0.64
N HIS A 357 -11.47 -7.90 -1.02
CA HIS A 357 -11.35 -6.99 -2.17
C HIS A 357 -11.74 -7.62 -3.52
N SER A 358 -11.85 -8.95 -3.60
CA SER A 358 -12.41 -9.60 -4.78
C SER A 358 -13.90 -9.30 -4.99
N VAL A 359 -14.61 -8.92 -3.92
CA VAL A 359 -16.06 -8.65 -3.91
C VAL A 359 -16.41 -7.23 -3.43
N PHE A 360 -15.57 -6.60 -2.59
CA PHE A 360 -15.63 -5.19 -2.24
C PHE A 360 -14.66 -4.37 -3.08
N THR A 361 -15.13 -3.83 -4.21
CA THR A 361 -14.28 -3.04 -5.12
C THR A 361 -15.04 -1.95 -5.86
N ASN A 362 -14.42 -0.76 -5.95
CA ASN A 362 -14.95 0.39 -6.69
C ASN A 362 -14.91 0.18 -8.22
N GLN A 363 -14.15 -0.81 -8.70
CA GLN A 363 -14.09 -1.12 -10.13
C GLN A 363 -15.30 -1.95 -10.59
N SER A 364 -16.10 -2.47 -9.65
CA SER A 364 -17.35 -3.15 -9.93
C SER A 364 -18.47 -2.59 -9.04
N PRO A 365 -18.92 -1.33 -9.27
CA PRO A 365 -19.93 -0.68 -8.44
C PRO A 365 -21.22 -1.49 -8.30
N ILE A 366 -21.56 -2.27 -9.33
CA ILE A 366 -22.72 -3.17 -9.34
C ILE A 366 -22.72 -4.18 -8.19
N LEU A 367 -21.54 -4.60 -7.69
CA LEU A 367 -21.46 -5.48 -6.52
C LEU A 367 -21.83 -4.74 -5.23
N LEU A 368 -21.38 -3.49 -5.09
CA LEU A 368 -21.73 -2.65 -3.94
C LEU A 368 -23.23 -2.33 -3.93
N ASP A 369 -23.80 -2.04 -5.10
CA ASP A 369 -25.24 -1.80 -5.29
C ASP A 369 -26.06 -3.05 -4.95
N LEU A 370 -25.57 -4.24 -5.33
CA LEU A 370 -26.22 -5.52 -5.04
C LEU A 370 -26.38 -5.77 -3.53
N TYR A 371 -25.42 -5.30 -2.71
CA TYR A 371 -25.49 -5.47 -1.26
C TYR A 371 -26.59 -4.62 -0.61
N GLY A 372 -27.00 -3.53 -1.26
CA GLY A 372 -28.08 -2.64 -0.85
C GLY A 372 -27.93 -2.17 0.60
N HIS A 373 -28.99 -2.32 1.40
CA HIS A 373 -29.01 -1.88 2.80
C HIS A 373 -27.86 -2.46 3.67
N ARG A 374 -27.22 -3.56 3.26
CA ARG A 374 -26.11 -4.18 4.00
C ARG A 374 -24.83 -3.36 3.91
N SER A 375 -24.47 -2.89 2.71
CA SER A 375 -23.32 -2.00 2.52
C SER A 375 -23.61 -0.61 3.09
N GLU A 376 -24.83 -0.09 2.90
CA GLU A 376 -25.28 1.18 3.50
C GLU A 376 -25.20 1.14 5.04
N CYS A 377 -25.47 -0.01 5.67
CA CYS A 377 -25.33 -0.19 7.11
C CYS A 377 -23.87 -0.02 7.56
N ILE A 378 -22.91 -0.65 6.86
CA ILE A 378 -21.48 -0.51 7.15
C ILE A 378 -21.03 0.93 6.95
N GLU A 379 -21.42 1.55 5.84
CA GLU A 379 -21.10 2.93 5.52
C GLU A 379 -21.50 3.88 6.66
N LYS A 380 -22.79 3.84 7.04
CA LYS A 380 -23.34 4.67 8.11
C LYS A 380 -22.72 4.36 9.47
N HIS A 381 -22.41 3.09 9.74
CA HIS A 381 -21.73 2.69 10.97
C HIS A 381 -20.35 3.34 11.08
N TYR A 382 -19.57 3.34 10.00
CA TYR A 382 -18.24 3.94 9.98
C TYR A 382 -18.29 5.48 10.05
N GLU A 383 -19.26 6.14 9.41
CA GLU A 383 -19.52 7.58 9.60
C GLU A 383 -19.82 7.93 11.08
N ASN A 384 -20.65 7.12 11.74
CA ASN A 384 -20.93 7.28 13.17
C ASN A 384 -19.68 7.00 14.02
N THR A 385 -18.86 6.02 13.63
CA THR A 385 -17.59 5.71 14.31
C THR A 385 -16.65 6.91 14.23
N CYS A 386 -16.57 7.60 13.08
CA CYS A 386 -15.83 8.86 12.95
C CYS A 386 -16.34 9.95 13.90
N SER A 387 -17.66 10.06 14.05
CA SER A 387 -18.28 11.04 14.95
C SER A 387 -18.03 10.74 16.43
N THR A 388 -17.88 9.46 16.79
CA THR A 388 -17.72 8.99 18.17
C THR A 388 -16.26 8.93 18.61
N PHE A 389 -15.36 8.44 17.75
CA PHE A 389 -13.96 8.13 18.09
C PHE A 389 -12.93 8.96 17.30
N GLY A 390 -13.37 9.86 16.43
CA GLY A 390 -12.49 10.68 15.61
C GLY A 390 -11.69 11.70 16.42
N MET A 391 -10.37 11.68 16.25
CA MET A 391 -9.45 12.64 16.86
C MET A 391 -9.10 13.74 15.84
N GLY A 392 -9.99 14.74 15.70
CA GLY A 392 -9.80 15.85 14.76
C GLY A 392 -10.38 15.56 13.37
N TYR A 393 -9.54 15.61 12.32
CA TYR A 393 -10.03 15.36 10.96
C TYR A 393 -10.28 13.86 10.75
N CYS A 394 -11.53 13.50 10.52
CA CYS A 394 -11.96 12.12 10.27
C CYS A 394 -12.57 11.98 8.87
N TRP A 395 -12.38 10.84 8.23
CA TRP A 395 -13.02 10.49 6.97
C TRP A 395 -13.40 9.01 6.97
N SER A 396 -14.59 8.72 6.48
CA SER A 396 -15.14 7.38 6.33
C SER A 396 -16.38 7.46 5.44
N GLY A 397 -17.13 6.37 5.32
CA GLY A 397 -18.38 6.31 4.58
C GLY A 397 -18.16 5.84 3.14
N ASN A 398 -18.90 6.39 2.17
CA ASN A 398 -18.88 5.91 0.79
C ASN A 398 -17.46 5.82 0.19
N ILE A 399 -16.59 6.77 0.51
CA ILE A 399 -15.21 6.80 -0.03
C ILE A 399 -14.30 5.68 0.52
N THR A 400 -14.66 5.07 1.65
CA THR A 400 -13.89 4.02 2.34
C THR A 400 -14.60 2.66 2.37
N ILE A 401 -15.82 2.56 1.85
CA ILE A 401 -16.68 1.35 1.95
C ILE A 401 -16.01 0.07 1.47
N THR A 402 -15.14 0.14 0.46
CA THR A 402 -14.43 -1.05 -0.06
C THR A 402 -13.37 -1.59 0.90
N GLU A 403 -12.79 -0.72 1.72
CA GLU A 403 -11.84 -1.08 2.77
C GLU A 403 -12.57 -1.49 4.04
N ASP A 404 -13.56 -0.68 4.45
CA ASP A 404 -14.34 -0.91 5.67
C ASP A 404 -15.14 -2.22 5.59
N GLY A 405 -15.75 -2.50 4.43
CA GLY A 405 -16.46 -3.76 4.17
C GLY A 405 -15.53 -4.98 4.19
N ALA A 406 -14.32 -4.84 3.64
CA ALA A 406 -13.31 -5.89 3.68
C ALA A 406 -12.82 -6.16 5.11
N ASP A 407 -12.59 -5.12 5.92
CA ASP A 407 -12.22 -5.26 7.34
C ASP A 407 -13.28 -6.00 8.15
N VAL A 408 -14.54 -5.58 8.03
CA VAL A 408 -15.67 -6.14 8.78
C VAL A 408 -15.88 -7.61 8.44
N GLU A 409 -15.96 -7.94 7.15
CA GLU A 409 -16.22 -9.31 6.74
C GLU A 409 -15.04 -10.23 6.98
N ALA A 410 -13.80 -9.75 6.80
CA ALA A 410 -12.60 -10.51 7.11
C ALA A 410 -12.50 -10.86 8.59
N LEU A 411 -12.64 -9.89 9.50
CA LEU A 411 -12.49 -10.17 10.92
C LEU A 411 -13.57 -11.14 11.42
N ARG A 412 -14.79 -11.08 10.87
CA ARG A 412 -15.84 -12.05 11.20
C ARG A 412 -15.47 -13.47 10.80
N VAL A 413 -14.95 -13.68 9.58
CA VAL A 413 -14.46 -15.00 9.15
C VAL A 413 -13.37 -15.51 10.10
N VAL A 414 -12.43 -14.64 10.48
CA VAL A 414 -11.33 -15.00 11.38
C VAL A 414 -11.84 -15.30 12.79
N TYR A 415 -12.79 -14.53 13.30
CA TYR A 415 -13.37 -14.74 14.61
C TYR A 415 -14.21 -16.02 14.67
N ASP A 416 -15.04 -16.27 13.66
CA ASP A 416 -15.82 -17.51 13.54
C ASP A 416 -14.87 -18.72 13.51
N SER A 417 -13.73 -18.61 12.82
CA SER A 417 -12.67 -19.61 12.87
C SER A 417 -12.06 -19.76 14.26
N PHE A 418 -11.76 -18.66 14.93
CA PHE A 418 -11.15 -18.67 16.26
C PHE A 418 -12.04 -19.39 17.26
N VAL A 419 -13.34 -19.10 17.29
CA VAL A 419 -14.32 -19.77 18.15
C VAL A 419 -14.50 -21.24 17.77
N LYS A 420 -14.57 -21.59 16.47
CA LYS A 420 -14.69 -22.99 16.03
C LYS A 420 -13.47 -23.85 16.44
N SER A 421 -12.29 -23.24 16.59
CA SER A 421 -11.04 -23.92 16.94
C SER A 421 -10.78 -24.08 18.44
N HIS A 422 -11.62 -23.49 19.32
CA HIS A 422 -11.38 -23.47 20.76
C HIS A 422 -12.65 -23.82 21.55
N SER A 423 -12.48 -24.44 22.72
CA SER A 423 -13.61 -24.75 23.60
C SER A 423 -14.07 -23.51 24.37
N SER A 424 -15.34 -23.50 24.83
CA SER A 424 -15.88 -22.43 25.67
C SER A 424 -15.06 -22.21 26.95
N GLU A 425 -14.48 -23.26 27.50
CA GLU A 425 -13.62 -23.19 28.69
C GLU A 425 -12.32 -22.45 28.37
N GLN A 426 -11.67 -22.78 27.24
CA GLN A 426 -10.44 -22.10 26.82
C GLN A 426 -10.66 -20.60 26.62
N MET A 427 -11.79 -20.20 26.06
CA MET A 427 -12.08 -18.78 25.78
C MET A 427 -12.04 -17.89 27.02
N VAL A 428 -12.45 -18.43 28.18
CA VAL A 428 -12.50 -17.70 29.46
C VAL A 428 -11.26 -17.88 30.32
N GLU A 429 -10.33 -18.77 29.95
CA GLU A 429 -9.06 -18.93 30.65
C GLU A 429 -8.20 -17.67 30.54
N THR A 430 -7.53 -17.31 31.63
CA THR A 430 -6.63 -16.15 31.66
C THR A 430 -5.26 -16.50 31.08
N VAL A 431 -4.75 -15.64 30.20
CA VAL A 431 -3.40 -15.75 29.65
C VAL A 431 -2.36 -15.35 30.69
N ASP A 432 -1.54 -16.31 31.14
CA ASP A 432 -0.30 -16.15 31.92
C ASP A 432 -0.22 -14.91 32.84
N ASP A 433 -1.10 -14.84 33.85
CA ASP A 433 -1.14 -13.78 34.88
C ASP A 433 -1.36 -12.34 34.36
N MET A 434 -1.75 -12.16 33.09
CA MET A 434 -1.94 -10.83 32.47
C MET A 434 -3.29 -10.17 32.82
N GLY A 435 -4.17 -10.90 33.50
CA GLY A 435 -5.55 -10.47 33.77
C GLY A 435 -6.40 -10.31 32.50
N THR A 436 -6.04 -11.01 31.43
CA THR A 436 -6.69 -10.98 30.11
C THR A 436 -7.15 -12.38 29.76
N THR A 437 -8.41 -12.56 29.37
CA THR A 437 -8.92 -13.87 28.91
C THR A 437 -8.39 -14.22 27.53
N PHE A 438 -8.45 -15.49 27.15
CA PHE A 438 -8.04 -15.97 25.83
C PHE A 438 -8.81 -15.29 24.70
N GLU A 439 -10.12 -15.08 24.88
CA GLU A 439 -10.97 -14.32 23.95
C GLU A 439 -10.56 -12.84 23.84
N GLN A 440 -10.29 -12.17 24.97
CA GLN A 440 -9.80 -10.79 24.95
C GLN A 440 -8.45 -10.70 24.25
N ALA A 441 -7.55 -11.66 24.51
CA ALA A 441 -6.23 -11.71 23.89
C ALA A 441 -6.32 -11.77 22.36
N PHE A 442 -7.36 -12.41 21.80
CA PHE A 442 -7.59 -12.41 20.35
C PHE A 442 -7.82 -10.98 19.85
N PHE A 443 -8.74 -10.24 20.49
CA PHE A 443 -9.04 -8.85 20.10
C PHE A 443 -7.85 -7.92 20.24
N TYR A 444 -7.04 -8.06 21.30
CA TYR A 444 -5.78 -7.32 21.44
C TYR A 444 -4.81 -7.66 20.32
N PHE A 445 -4.64 -8.95 20.00
CA PHE A 445 -3.64 -9.40 19.04
C PHE A 445 -3.91 -8.86 17.64
N VAL A 446 -5.12 -9.07 17.14
CA VAL A 446 -5.50 -8.63 15.80
C VAL A 446 -5.40 -7.10 15.70
N SER A 447 -5.85 -6.37 16.72
CA SER A 447 -5.86 -4.89 16.72
C SER A 447 -4.48 -4.26 16.90
N SER A 448 -3.54 -4.95 17.56
CA SER A 448 -2.19 -4.43 17.81
C SER A 448 -1.43 -4.08 16.53
N PHE A 449 -1.77 -4.72 15.41
CA PHE A 449 -1.19 -4.43 14.10
C PHE A 449 -1.51 -3.02 13.60
N TYR A 450 -2.67 -2.47 13.98
CA TYR A 450 -3.14 -1.14 13.56
C TYR A 450 -2.65 -0.03 14.49
N CYS A 451 -1.91 -0.36 15.55
CA CYS A 451 -1.46 0.64 16.50
C CYS A 451 -0.48 1.64 15.88
N GLY A 452 -0.76 2.91 16.16
CA GLY A 452 0.01 4.06 15.73
C GLY A 452 -0.37 5.29 16.55
N LYS A 453 0.18 6.44 16.15
CA LYS A 453 -0.34 7.73 16.62
C LYS A 453 -1.52 8.15 15.78
N ASP A 454 -2.44 8.84 16.43
CA ASP A 454 -3.50 9.57 15.75
C ASP A 454 -2.91 10.52 14.71
N ARG A 455 -3.63 10.66 13.60
CA ARG A 455 -3.24 11.54 12.50
C ARG A 455 -4.05 12.82 12.58
N ASP A 456 -3.38 13.93 12.90
CA ASP A 456 -4.03 15.25 12.97
C ASP A 456 -4.21 15.95 11.60
N GLY A 457 -4.09 15.21 10.48
CA GLY A 457 -3.99 15.77 9.13
C GLY A 457 -5.06 15.28 8.17
N LYS A 458 -5.41 16.12 7.17
CA LYS A 458 -6.22 15.69 6.03
C LYS A 458 -5.53 14.51 5.33
N PRO A 459 -6.27 13.45 4.97
CA PRO A 459 -5.72 12.34 4.22
C PRO A 459 -5.20 12.85 2.89
N SER A 460 -4.17 12.17 2.39
CA SER A 460 -3.89 12.24 0.97
C SER A 460 -5.16 11.81 0.21
N ASN A 461 -5.50 12.47 -0.90
CA ASN A 461 -6.59 12.06 -1.82
C ASN A 461 -6.44 10.60 -2.30
N LYS A 462 -5.29 9.97 -2.03
CA LYS A 462 -4.94 8.59 -2.37
C LYS A 462 -5.27 7.58 -1.28
N ASN A 463 -5.48 8.00 -0.02
CA ASN A 463 -5.78 7.07 1.06
C ASN A 463 -7.27 6.73 1.07
N LYS A 464 -7.59 5.50 0.67
CA LYS A 464 -8.95 4.97 0.63
C LYS A 464 -9.39 4.28 1.93
N HIS A 465 -8.49 4.14 2.90
CA HIS A 465 -8.81 3.52 4.18
C HIS A 465 -9.31 4.56 5.16
N SER A 466 -10.30 4.20 5.98
CA SER A 466 -10.61 4.91 7.21
C SER A 466 -9.36 5.03 8.11
N PRO A 467 -9.27 6.05 8.99
CA PRO A 467 -8.20 6.13 9.98
C PRO A 467 -8.10 4.85 10.83
N ASP A 468 -6.89 4.46 11.27
CA ASP A 468 -6.64 3.18 11.93
C ASP A 468 -7.48 2.98 13.22
N ASN A 469 -7.73 4.07 13.97
CA ASN A 469 -8.63 4.05 15.13
C ASN A 469 -10.09 3.77 14.75
N ILE A 470 -10.55 4.31 13.62
CA ILE A 470 -11.89 4.08 13.09
C ILE A 470 -12.03 2.67 12.53
N ARG A 471 -10.99 2.14 11.86
CA ARG A 471 -10.98 0.75 11.39
C ARG A 471 -11.15 -0.23 12.54
N VAL A 472 -10.35 -0.09 13.60
CA VAL A 472 -10.43 -0.97 14.78
C VAL A 472 -11.76 -0.80 15.51
N ASN A 473 -12.12 0.42 15.91
CA ASN A 473 -13.35 0.62 16.68
C ASN A 473 -14.61 0.30 15.86
N GLY A 474 -14.59 0.56 14.54
CA GLY A 474 -15.68 0.29 13.61
C GLY A 474 -16.02 -1.20 13.56
N VAL A 475 -15.03 -2.07 13.38
CA VAL A 475 -15.28 -3.51 13.39
C VAL A 475 -15.66 -4.02 14.79
N MET A 476 -14.94 -3.63 15.84
CA MET A 476 -15.17 -4.19 17.19
C MET A 476 -16.54 -3.82 17.75
N SER A 477 -17.01 -2.59 17.51
CA SER A 477 -18.34 -2.14 17.93
C SER A 477 -19.50 -2.81 17.16
N LEU A 478 -19.21 -3.59 16.10
CA LEU A 478 -20.19 -4.44 15.39
C LEU A 478 -20.24 -5.88 15.90
N MET A 479 -19.43 -6.23 16.92
CA MET A 479 -19.31 -7.60 17.42
C MET A 479 -19.91 -7.71 18.83
N PRO A 480 -21.09 -8.34 19.00
CA PRO A 480 -21.62 -8.67 20.33
C PRO A 480 -20.67 -9.51 21.16
N GLU A 481 -19.86 -10.33 20.49
CA GLU A 481 -18.76 -11.10 21.05
C GLU A 481 -17.76 -10.21 21.79
N PHE A 482 -17.34 -9.09 21.18
CA PHE A 482 -16.47 -8.10 21.80
C PHE A 482 -17.13 -7.47 23.03
N SER A 483 -18.39 -7.06 22.90
CA SER A 483 -19.16 -6.47 24.01
C SER A 483 -19.24 -7.42 25.21
N ARG A 484 -19.44 -8.73 24.97
CA ARG A 484 -19.43 -9.76 26.03
C ARG A 484 -18.04 -9.94 26.63
N ALA A 485 -17.01 -10.08 25.80
CA ALA A 485 -15.64 -10.34 26.23
C ALA A 485 -15.09 -9.24 27.15
N PHE A 486 -15.45 -7.97 26.91
CA PHE A 486 -15.01 -6.83 27.72
C PHE A 486 -16.06 -6.33 28.74
N GLY A 487 -17.26 -6.92 28.75
CA GLY A 487 -18.32 -6.56 29.70
C GLY A 487 -18.92 -5.18 29.46
N CYS A 488 -19.00 -4.75 28.20
CA CYS A 488 -19.56 -3.47 27.82
C CYS A 488 -21.08 -3.42 28.07
N LYS A 489 -21.57 -2.25 28.45
CA LYS A 489 -22.96 -1.97 28.84
C LYS A 489 -23.67 -1.15 27.77
N ALA A 490 -25.00 -1.15 27.80
CA ALA A 490 -25.84 -0.50 26.78
C ALA A 490 -25.56 0.98 26.47
N ASN A 491 -24.93 1.71 27.39
CA ASN A 491 -24.58 3.12 27.21
C ASN A 491 -23.11 3.34 26.79
N ASP A 492 -22.32 2.28 26.71
CA ASP A 492 -20.91 2.36 26.35
C ASP A 492 -20.78 2.49 24.81
N PRO A 493 -19.90 3.37 24.30
CA PRO A 493 -19.71 3.57 22.85
C PRO A 493 -19.43 2.30 22.05
N MET A 494 -18.70 1.34 22.62
CA MET A 494 -18.32 0.09 21.95
C MET A 494 -19.37 -1.02 22.06
N TYR A 495 -20.53 -0.74 22.66
CA TYR A 495 -21.54 -1.77 22.93
C TYR A 495 -22.40 -2.08 21.70
N THR A 496 -22.60 -3.37 21.45
CA THR A 496 -23.70 -3.90 20.63
C THR A 496 -24.19 -5.23 21.20
N GLU A 497 -25.50 -5.47 21.10
CA GLU A 497 -26.12 -6.74 21.51
C GLU A 497 -26.48 -7.63 20.31
N GLU A 498 -26.60 -7.05 19.12
CA GLU A 498 -26.99 -7.74 17.90
C GLU A 498 -25.86 -7.75 16.86
N LYS A 499 -25.80 -8.81 16.07
CA LYS A 499 -24.94 -8.90 14.89
C LYS A 499 -25.55 -8.01 13.79
N LYS A 500 -25.05 -6.78 13.66
CA LYS A 500 -25.54 -5.77 12.69
C LYS A 500 -24.64 -5.67 11.46
N CYS A 501 -25.15 -5.14 10.36
CA CYS A 501 -24.38 -4.87 9.14
C CYS A 501 -23.58 -6.08 8.60
N ASN A 502 -24.22 -7.25 8.50
CA ASN A 502 -23.61 -8.42 7.84
C ASN A 502 -23.94 -8.36 6.34
N VAL A 503 -22.91 -8.38 5.49
CA VAL A 503 -23.09 -8.60 4.05
C VAL A 503 -23.17 -10.09 3.76
N PHE A 504 -22.33 -10.90 4.41
CA PHE A 504 -22.28 -12.35 4.20
C PHE A 504 -22.48 -13.14 5.50
N GLY A 505 -22.94 -14.39 5.37
CA GLY A 505 -23.16 -15.35 6.45
C GLY A 505 -24.61 -15.45 6.93
N ALA A 506 -24.89 -16.36 7.86
CA ALA A 506 -26.26 -16.69 8.28
C ALA A 506 -27.11 -15.52 8.85
N HIS A 507 -26.47 -14.41 9.21
CA HIS A 507 -27.09 -13.20 9.77
C HIS A 507 -27.17 -12.03 8.78
N SER A 508 -26.80 -12.24 7.51
CA SER A 508 -26.93 -11.27 6.41
C SER A 508 -28.36 -11.12 5.91
#